data_AF-A0A524C3H8-F1
#
_entry.id   AF-A0A524C3H8-F1
#
_cell.length_a   1.000
_cell.length_b   1.000
_cell.length_c   1.000
_cell.angle_alpha   90.00
_cell.angle_beta   90.00
_cell.angle_gamma   90.00
#
_symmetry.space_group_name_H-M   'P 1'
#
loop_
_entity.id
_entity.type
_entity.pdbx_description
1 polymer ?
#
loop_
_entity_poly.entity_id
_entity_poly.type
_entity_poly.pdbx_seq_one_letter_code
_entity_poly.pdbx_strand_id
1 'polypeptide(L)'
;MSSENAMPSIEQEKAEQACEILEELGLDAWLVWVRETSQVSDPVLPLVLGGDLVWQSGLLFTRQGEKVAIVGSFDADAIKSKGIFDRVISYVESVQEPLVEELERLDPGQIAVNYSRDDVAADGLTVGMYQILRDHLSTVSMDDRLVSAQSVISKLRGRKTPTEIERIRKAVEITESIYDEMGHKISIGMTELEIYDMFHRAMENHGVTSAWNPDHNPAVDAGPNKEFGHSGPTENKTKAGHLLHFDFGVRWNGYCSDIQRM
;
A
#
# COMPACT_ATOMS: atom_id res chain seq x y z
N MET A 1 14.16 -30.11 16.28
CA MET A 1 12.81 -29.61 15.96
C MET A 1 12.99 -28.69 14.78
N SER A 2 12.57 -29.16 13.61
CA SER A 2 12.65 -28.45 12.33
C SER A 2 11.95 -27.10 12.48
N SER A 3 12.69 -26.01 12.28
CA SER A 3 12.11 -24.69 12.04
C SER A 3 11.22 -24.81 10.81
N GLU A 4 9.90 -24.82 11.01
CA GLU A 4 8.99 -24.42 9.94
C GLU A 4 9.49 -23.05 9.48
N ASN A 5 10.03 -22.98 8.26
CA ASN A 5 10.26 -21.69 7.62
C ASN A 5 8.86 -21.07 7.48
N ALA A 6 8.53 -20.18 8.42
CA ALA A 6 7.36 -19.33 8.29
C ALA A 6 7.44 -18.66 6.92
N MET A 7 6.35 -18.68 6.16
CA MET A 7 6.31 -17.98 4.88
C MET A 7 6.65 -16.51 5.11
N PRO A 8 7.51 -15.91 4.27
CA PRO A 8 7.93 -14.53 4.43
C PRO A 8 6.71 -13.61 4.41
N SER A 9 6.74 -12.55 5.22
CA SER A 9 5.70 -11.53 5.18
C SER A 9 5.78 -10.74 3.86
N ILE A 10 4.70 -10.06 3.47
CA ILE A 10 4.70 -9.20 2.28
C ILE A 10 5.80 -8.15 2.40
N GLU A 11 6.01 -7.59 3.60
CA GLU A 11 7.02 -6.58 3.85
C GLU A 11 8.44 -7.13 3.67
N GLN A 12 8.69 -8.40 4.03
CA GLN A 12 9.97 -9.06 3.76
C GLN A 12 10.19 -9.26 2.26
N GLU A 13 9.20 -9.83 1.55
CA GLU A 13 9.25 -10.01 0.10
C GLU A 13 9.43 -8.66 -0.64
N LYS A 14 8.78 -7.60 -0.14
CA LYS A 14 8.88 -6.24 -0.69
C LYS A 14 10.22 -5.60 -0.42
N ALA A 15 10.81 -5.82 0.74
CA ALA A 15 12.13 -5.32 1.06
C ALA A 15 13.21 -5.94 0.15
N GLU A 16 13.10 -7.24 -0.12
CA GLU A 16 13.96 -7.95 -1.08
C GLU A 16 13.75 -7.40 -2.50
N GLN A 17 12.48 -7.31 -2.94
CA GLN A 17 12.12 -6.75 -4.23
C GLN A 17 12.60 -5.30 -4.40
N ALA A 18 12.62 -4.49 -3.33
CA ALA A 18 13.12 -3.12 -3.38
C ALA A 18 14.61 -3.08 -3.74
N CYS A 19 15.44 -3.94 -3.15
CA CYS A 19 16.86 -4.06 -3.48
C CYS A 19 17.08 -4.48 -4.94
N GLU A 20 16.32 -5.45 -5.44
CA GLU A 20 16.38 -5.87 -6.85
C GLU A 20 15.98 -4.74 -7.81
N ILE A 21 14.97 -3.95 -7.45
CA ILE A 21 14.55 -2.79 -8.25
C ILE A 21 15.63 -1.70 -8.28
N LEU A 22 16.34 -1.48 -7.17
CA LEU A 22 17.46 -0.54 -7.13
C LEU A 22 18.60 -0.98 -8.04
N GLU A 23 18.93 -2.27 -8.04
CA GLU A 23 19.91 -2.84 -8.97
C GLU A 23 19.47 -2.66 -10.42
N GLU A 24 18.21 -2.98 -10.77
CA GLU A 24 17.65 -2.78 -12.11
C GLU A 24 17.73 -1.32 -12.57
N LEU A 25 17.47 -0.37 -11.67
CA LEU A 25 17.45 1.06 -11.97
C LEU A 25 18.83 1.73 -11.90
N GLY A 26 19.85 1.03 -11.40
CA GLY A 26 21.18 1.59 -11.17
C GLY A 26 21.23 2.62 -10.02
N LEU A 27 20.24 2.67 -9.13
CA LEU A 27 20.22 3.57 -7.97
C LEU A 27 21.01 2.96 -6.81
N ASP A 28 21.79 3.75 -6.07
CA ASP A 28 22.62 3.22 -4.98
C ASP A 28 21.78 2.85 -3.75
N ALA A 29 20.92 3.78 -3.33
CA ALA A 29 20.10 3.62 -2.15
C ALA A 29 18.70 4.24 -2.31
N TRP A 30 17.74 3.72 -1.57
CA TRP A 30 16.42 4.32 -1.35
C TRP A 30 16.17 4.48 0.14
N LEU A 31 15.90 5.73 0.53
CA LEU A 31 15.58 6.14 1.88
C LEU A 31 14.09 6.53 1.94
N VAL A 32 13.30 5.77 2.67
CA VAL A 32 11.96 6.18 3.10
C VAL A 32 12.12 7.01 4.36
N TRP A 33 11.88 8.33 4.23
CA TRP A 33 12.07 9.29 5.30
C TRP A 33 10.73 9.79 5.84
N VAL A 34 10.45 9.51 7.12
CA VAL A 34 9.13 9.71 7.73
C VAL A 34 9.24 10.19 9.18
N ARG A 35 8.13 10.71 9.73
CA ARG A 35 7.94 10.99 11.17
C ARG A 35 6.46 10.90 11.49
N GLU A 36 6.11 10.54 12.72
CA GLU A 36 4.73 10.60 13.23
C GLU A 36 3.71 10.07 12.21
N THR A 37 3.90 8.83 11.77
CA THR A 37 3.17 8.26 10.61
C THR A 37 1.69 8.06 10.88
N SER A 38 1.30 8.08 12.15
CA SER A 38 -0.10 8.11 12.59
C SER A 38 -0.84 9.37 12.14
N GLN A 39 -0.13 10.50 11.96
CA GLN A 39 -0.67 11.78 11.52
C GLN A 39 -0.41 12.04 10.04
N VAL A 40 0.79 11.70 9.56
CA VAL A 40 1.19 11.87 8.16
C VAL A 40 1.82 10.57 7.67
N SER A 41 0.97 9.67 7.17
CA SER A 41 1.40 8.37 6.68
C SER A 41 1.97 8.50 5.26
N ASP A 42 3.14 7.90 5.03
CA ASP A 42 3.66 7.73 3.68
C ASP A 42 2.95 6.55 2.97
N PRO A 43 2.45 6.72 1.73
CA PRO A 43 1.72 5.68 1.01
C PRO A 43 2.49 4.37 0.77
N VAL A 44 3.81 4.36 0.93
CA VAL A 44 4.67 3.17 0.74
C VAL A 44 4.87 2.36 2.03
N LEU A 45 4.68 2.95 3.21
CA LEU A 45 4.93 2.28 4.49
C LEU A 45 4.19 0.94 4.66
N PRO A 46 2.93 0.78 4.22
CA PRO A 46 2.24 -0.50 4.30
C PRO A 46 2.94 -1.63 3.52
N LEU A 47 3.81 -1.30 2.55
CA LEU A 47 4.53 -2.29 1.74
C LEU A 47 5.90 -2.65 2.31
N VAL A 48 6.59 -1.72 2.97
CA VAL A 48 7.99 -1.92 3.39
C VAL A 48 8.18 -2.05 4.90
N LEU A 49 7.14 -1.76 5.68
CA LEU A 49 7.19 -1.81 7.14
C LEU A 49 5.97 -2.50 7.75
N GLY A 50 4.77 -2.18 7.28
CA GLY A 50 3.51 -2.70 7.84
C GLY A 50 3.31 -2.27 9.30
N GLY A 51 3.37 -0.98 9.60
CA GLY A 51 3.22 -0.41 10.94
C GLY A 51 3.53 1.09 10.97
N ASP A 52 3.48 1.67 12.16
CA ASP A 52 3.72 3.10 12.39
C ASP A 52 5.09 3.38 13.03
N LEU A 53 5.59 4.59 12.81
CA LEU A 53 6.81 5.14 13.41
C LEU A 53 6.50 6.50 14.02
N VAL A 54 6.94 6.70 15.26
CA VAL A 54 6.61 7.91 16.02
C VAL A 54 7.63 9.00 15.73
N TRP A 55 8.93 8.70 15.83
CA TRP A 55 9.98 9.68 15.64
C TRP A 55 10.48 9.75 14.19
N GLN A 56 11.33 10.74 13.90
CA GLN A 56 12.02 10.83 12.61
C GLN A 56 12.79 9.55 12.33
N SER A 57 12.45 8.89 11.23
CA SER A 57 12.95 7.56 10.95
C SER A 57 13.32 7.43 9.49
N GLY A 58 14.39 6.68 9.25
CA GLY A 58 14.89 6.33 7.93
C GLY A 58 14.84 4.82 7.73
N LEU A 59 14.11 4.37 6.71
CA LEU A 59 14.18 2.99 6.23
C LEU A 59 15.00 2.97 4.94
N LEU A 60 16.15 2.32 4.98
CA LEU A 60 17.15 2.35 3.94
C LEU A 60 17.27 0.99 3.26
N PHE A 61 17.22 1.00 1.94
CA PHE A 61 17.42 -0.17 1.08
C PHE A 61 18.55 0.16 0.10
N THR A 62 19.48 -0.77 -0.12
CA THR A 62 20.58 -0.58 -1.07
C THR A 62 20.51 -1.57 -2.23
N ARG A 63 21.09 -1.20 -3.37
CA ARG A 63 21.19 -2.15 -4.51
C ARG A 63 22.03 -3.39 -4.20
N GLN A 64 22.88 -3.33 -3.18
CA GLN A 64 23.71 -4.45 -2.72
C GLN A 64 22.94 -5.42 -1.81
N GLY A 65 21.66 -5.14 -1.52
CA GLY A 65 20.80 -6.01 -0.72
C GLY A 65 20.76 -5.66 0.78
N GLU A 66 21.46 -4.61 1.22
CA GLU A 66 21.46 -4.19 2.62
C GLU A 66 20.15 -3.43 2.95
N LYS A 67 19.55 -3.78 4.09
CA LYS A 67 18.32 -3.19 4.62
C LYS A 67 18.59 -2.67 6.04
N VAL A 68 18.50 -1.37 6.23
CA VAL A 68 18.80 -0.72 7.52
C VAL A 68 17.62 0.13 7.96
N ALA A 69 17.20 -0.01 9.21
CA ALA A 69 16.23 0.88 9.83
C ALA A 69 16.92 1.76 10.87
N ILE A 70 16.71 3.07 10.78
CA ILE A 70 17.19 4.07 11.74
C ILE A 70 15.96 4.66 12.40
N VAL A 71 15.72 4.33 13.66
CA VAL A 71 14.44 4.59 14.34
C VAL A 71 14.64 5.05 15.78
N GLY A 72 13.62 5.68 16.36
CA GLY A 72 13.62 6.01 17.79
C GLY A 72 13.73 4.74 18.66
N SER A 73 14.33 4.87 19.84
CA SER A 73 14.55 3.74 20.77
C SER A 73 13.29 2.97 21.13
N PHE A 74 12.13 3.64 21.19
CA PHE A 74 10.85 3.00 21.48
C PHE A 74 10.28 2.17 20.34
N ASP A 75 10.70 2.40 19.09
CA ASP A 75 10.25 1.64 17.92
C ASP A 75 11.19 0.46 17.61
N ALA A 76 12.43 0.48 18.13
CA ALA A 76 13.50 -0.43 17.73
C ALA A 76 13.18 -1.93 17.89
N ASP A 77 12.60 -2.33 19.02
CA ASP A 77 12.29 -3.74 19.28
C ASP A 77 11.14 -4.24 18.41
N ALA A 78 10.14 -3.38 18.17
CA ALA A 78 9.06 -3.68 17.23
C ALA A 78 9.60 -3.90 15.81
N ILE A 79 10.51 -3.04 15.35
CA ILE A 79 11.12 -3.16 14.01
C ILE A 79 12.00 -4.41 13.91
N LYS A 80 12.81 -4.71 14.93
CA LYS A 80 13.62 -5.93 14.96
C LYS A 80 12.76 -7.19 14.88
N SER A 81 11.64 -7.22 15.59
CA SER A 81 10.75 -8.39 15.62
C SER A 81 10.13 -8.73 14.26
N LYS A 82 10.06 -7.77 13.33
CA LYS A 82 9.52 -7.97 11.97
C LYS A 82 10.48 -8.75 11.07
N GLY A 83 11.78 -8.77 11.38
CA GLY A 83 12.77 -9.51 10.58
C GLY A 83 12.91 -9.00 9.13
N ILE A 84 12.61 -7.73 8.87
CA ILE A 84 12.72 -7.09 7.55
C ILE A 84 14.13 -6.53 7.32
N PHE A 85 14.72 -5.93 8.36
CA PHE A 85 15.97 -5.18 8.27
C PHE A 85 17.14 -6.00 8.81
N ASP A 86 18.26 -5.96 8.10
CA ASP A 86 19.51 -6.62 8.51
C ASP A 86 20.13 -5.90 9.73
N ARG A 87 19.93 -4.58 9.82
CA ARG A 87 20.38 -3.74 10.94
C ARG A 87 19.28 -2.78 11.38
N VAL A 88 19.11 -2.65 12.71
CA VAL A 88 18.24 -1.65 13.33
C VAL A 88 19.07 -0.78 14.25
N ILE A 89 19.26 0.48 13.86
CA ILE A 89 20.01 1.50 14.56
C ILE A 89 19.02 2.37 15.33
N SER A 90 19.14 2.39 16.65
CA SER A 90 18.24 3.15 17.52
C SER A 90 18.90 4.41 18.06
N TYR A 91 18.11 5.47 18.27
CA TYR A 91 18.59 6.71 18.89
C TYR A 91 17.63 7.23 19.97
N VAL A 92 18.12 8.15 20.83
CA VAL A 92 17.32 8.76 21.92
C VAL A 92 17.13 10.26 21.71
N GLU A 93 18.17 11.00 21.29
CA GLU A 93 18.13 12.46 21.19
C GLU A 93 17.88 12.95 19.76
N SER A 94 18.73 12.55 18.81
CA SER A 94 18.65 12.99 17.42
C SER A 94 18.94 11.85 16.46
N VAL A 95 18.18 11.81 15.36
CA VAL A 95 18.36 10.88 14.24
C VAL A 95 19.54 11.29 13.34
N GLN A 96 19.99 12.55 13.42
CA GLN A 96 20.94 13.11 12.47
C GLN A 96 22.26 12.33 12.46
N GLU A 97 22.89 12.13 13.62
CA GLU A 97 24.18 11.44 13.74
C GLU A 97 24.10 10.01 13.18
N PRO A 98 23.19 9.12 13.62
CA PRO A 98 23.12 7.77 13.08
C PRO A 98 22.72 7.73 11.59
N LEU A 99 21.89 8.67 11.12
CA LEU A 99 21.54 8.76 9.69
C LEU A 99 22.76 9.10 8.84
N VAL A 100 23.51 10.11 9.25
CA VAL A 100 24.68 10.61 8.53
C VAL A 100 25.80 9.56 8.54
N GLU A 101 26.13 8.99 9.70
CA GLU A 101 27.16 7.94 9.81
C GLU A 101 26.85 6.74 8.91
N GLU A 102 25.58 6.33 8.85
CA GLU A 102 25.16 5.19 8.03
C GLU A 102 25.23 5.50 6.53
N LEU A 103 24.88 6.72 6.12
CA LEU A 103 25.01 7.15 4.73
C LEU A 103 26.47 7.36 4.31
N GLU A 104 27.33 7.88 5.19
CA GLU A 104 28.78 7.95 4.94
C GLU A 104 29.41 6.57 4.80
N ARG A 105 28.98 5.58 5.61
CA ARG A 105 29.44 4.20 5.50
C ARG A 105 29.08 3.58 4.14
N LEU A 106 27.88 3.89 3.64
CA LEU A 106 27.37 3.36 2.38
C LEU A 106 27.86 4.14 1.15
N ASP A 107 28.20 5.41 1.34
CA ASP A 107 28.62 6.39 0.31
C ASP A 107 27.83 6.28 -1.02
N PRO A 108 26.48 6.36 -0.98
CA PRO A 108 25.67 6.25 -2.18
C PRO A 108 25.90 7.44 -3.11
N GLY A 109 26.11 7.19 -4.41
CA GLY A 109 26.16 8.23 -5.43
C GLY A 109 24.79 8.89 -5.69
N GLN A 110 23.70 8.13 -5.54
CA GLN A 110 22.32 8.59 -5.63
C GLN A 110 21.45 8.04 -4.50
N ILE A 111 20.69 8.91 -3.85
CA ILE A 111 19.78 8.55 -2.76
C ILE A 111 18.36 8.87 -3.23
N ALA A 112 17.61 7.83 -3.60
CA ALA A 112 16.18 7.97 -3.88
C ALA A 112 15.42 8.26 -2.58
N VAL A 113 14.49 9.22 -2.62
CA VAL A 113 13.64 9.61 -1.47
C VAL A 113 12.18 9.73 -1.89
N ASN A 114 11.28 9.51 -0.95
CA ASN A 114 9.82 9.33 -1.08
C ASN A 114 9.01 10.59 -1.50
N TYR A 115 9.51 11.37 -2.48
CA TYR A 115 8.77 12.44 -3.16
C TYR A 115 8.55 12.13 -4.63
N SER A 116 7.48 12.69 -5.21
CA SER A 116 7.14 12.58 -6.64
C SER A 116 6.33 13.80 -7.09
N ARG A 117 6.45 14.18 -8.37
CA ARG A 117 5.62 15.28 -8.91
C ARG A 117 4.30 14.80 -9.50
N ASP A 118 4.26 13.54 -9.93
CA ASP A 118 3.20 13.01 -10.80
C ASP A 118 2.55 11.73 -10.24
N ASP A 119 3.10 11.15 -9.15
CA ASP A 119 2.60 9.92 -8.55
C ASP A 119 2.34 10.12 -7.05
N VAL A 120 1.07 10.28 -6.70
CA VAL A 120 0.61 10.47 -5.31
C VAL A 120 0.98 9.29 -4.40
N ALA A 121 1.19 8.09 -4.96
CA ALA A 121 1.59 6.93 -4.19
C ALA A 121 3.10 6.90 -3.88
N ALA A 122 3.85 7.83 -4.44
CA ALA A 122 5.29 8.00 -4.23
C ALA A 122 5.65 9.40 -3.68
N ASP A 123 4.65 10.16 -3.20
CA ASP A 123 4.80 11.54 -2.72
C ASP A 123 4.38 11.70 -1.25
N GLY A 124 4.90 10.85 -0.36
CA GLY A 124 4.61 10.95 1.07
C GLY A 124 5.56 11.88 1.84
N LEU A 125 6.66 12.32 1.22
CA LEU A 125 7.64 13.19 1.85
C LEU A 125 7.21 14.65 1.85
N THR A 126 6.71 15.13 2.99
CA THR A 126 6.34 16.54 3.14
C THR A 126 7.54 17.48 2.94
N VAL A 127 7.27 18.70 2.43
CA VAL A 127 8.30 19.72 2.16
C VAL A 127 9.16 20.03 3.39
N GLY A 128 8.57 20.10 4.58
CA GLY A 128 9.32 20.34 5.82
C GLY A 128 10.25 19.18 6.20
N MET A 129 9.83 17.93 5.96
CA MET A 129 10.69 16.76 6.17
C MET A 129 11.81 16.66 5.13
N TYR A 130 11.54 17.06 3.88
CA TYR A 130 12.55 17.18 2.84
C TYR A 130 13.62 18.22 3.20
N GLN A 131 13.22 19.39 3.72
CA GLN A 131 14.15 20.43 4.19
C GLN A 131 15.03 19.92 5.33
N ILE A 132 14.45 19.28 6.35
CA ILE A 132 15.20 18.70 7.46
C ILE A 132 16.20 17.65 6.97
N LEU A 133 15.79 16.77 6.04
CA LEU A 133 16.68 15.77 5.46
C LEU A 133 17.85 16.45 4.75
N ARG A 134 17.58 17.49 3.94
CA ARG A 134 18.64 18.25 3.28
C ARG A 134 19.59 18.92 4.25
N ASP A 135 19.09 19.50 5.34
CA ASP A 135 19.92 20.11 6.37
C ASP A 135 20.86 19.07 7.00
N HIS A 136 20.36 17.86 7.30
CA HIS A 136 21.19 16.76 7.79
C HIS A 136 22.25 16.32 6.78
N LEU A 137 21.88 16.11 5.51
CA LEU A 137 22.83 15.64 4.49
C LEU A 137 23.83 16.70 4.05
N SER A 138 23.52 17.98 4.24
CA SER A 138 24.43 19.09 3.94
C SER A 138 25.69 19.06 4.81
N THR A 139 25.63 18.48 6.02
CA THR A 139 26.79 18.37 6.91
C THR A 139 27.87 17.44 6.37
N VAL A 140 27.52 16.59 5.40
CA VAL A 140 28.43 15.63 4.76
C VAL A 140 28.43 15.74 3.23
N SER A 141 27.92 16.87 2.69
CA SER A 141 27.90 17.14 1.24
C SER A 141 27.23 16.02 0.42
N MET A 142 26.08 15.53 0.89
CA MET A 142 25.25 14.54 0.19
C MET A 142 23.87 15.06 -0.21
N ASP A 143 23.55 16.33 0.08
CA ASP A 143 22.21 16.88 -0.19
C ASP A 143 21.90 17.06 -1.69
N ASP A 144 22.92 17.11 -2.54
CA ASP A 144 22.82 17.15 -4.00
C ASP A 144 22.61 15.76 -4.64
N ARG A 145 22.75 14.68 -3.85
CA ARG A 145 22.57 13.29 -4.29
C ARG A 145 21.11 12.82 -4.22
N LEU A 146 20.21 13.64 -3.68
CA LEU A 146 18.80 13.31 -3.52
C LEU A 146 18.06 13.28 -4.86
N VAL A 147 17.39 12.17 -5.15
CA VAL A 147 16.53 11.98 -6.34
C VAL A 147 15.16 11.46 -5.95
N SER A 148 14.16 11.59 -6.83
CA SER A 148 12.83 11.05 -6.57
C SER A 148 12.83 9.51 -6.58
N ALA A 149 12.14 8.90 -5.61
CA ALA A 149 11.90 7.47 -5.56
C ALA A 149 10.70 7.00 -6.40
N GLN A 150 10.10 7.86 -7.23
CA GLN A 150 8.94 7.52 -8.05
C GLN A 150 9.16 6.23 -8.85
N SER A 151 10.28 6.09 -9.57
CA SER A 151 10.56 4.89 -10.37
C SER A 151 10.67 3.61 -9.54
N VAL A 152 11.24 3.71 -8.32
CA VAL A 152 11.35 2.60 -7.37
C VAL A 152 9.96 2.22 -6.86
N ILE A 153 9.21 3.19 -6.34
CA ILE A 153 7.91 2.99 -5.71
C ILE A 153 6.86 2.50 -6.72
N SER A 154 6.82 3.07 -7.94
CA SER A 154 5.87 2.62 -8.98
C SER A 154 6.14 1.17 -9.38
N LYS A 155 7.42 0.75 -9.51
CA LYS A 155 7.77 -0.66 -9.77
C LYS A 155 7.43 -1.56 -8.59
N LEU A 156 7.76 -1.14 -7.37
CA LEU A 156 7.48 -1.89 -6.15
C LEU A 156 5.97 -2.12 -5.97
N ARG A 157 5.16 -1.10 -6.20
CA ARG A 157 3.70 -1.21 -6.16
C ARG A 157 3.15 -2.00 -7.33
N GLY A 158 3.68 -1.82 -8.54
CA GLY A 158 3.18 -2.46 -9.75
C GLY A 158 3.47 -3.96 -9.83
N ARG A 159 4.60 -4.41 -9.28
CA ARG A 159 5.04 -5.81 -9.32
C ARG A 159 4.60 -6.53 -8.05
N LYS A 160 3.57 -7.35 -8.17
CA LYS A 160 3.04 -8.09 -7.02
C LYS A 160 3.94 -9.24 -6.61
N THR A 161 4.16 -9.40 -5.31
CA THR A 161 4.84 -10.57 -4.76
C THR A 161 3.90 -11.80 -4.80
N PRO A 162 4.41 -13.02 -4.63
CA PRO A 162 3.57 -14.21 -4.58
C PRO A 162 2.45 -14.12 -3.54
N THR A 163 2.76 -13.63 -2.33
CA THR A 163 1.80 -13.47 -1.24
C THR A 163 0.73 -12.42 -1.56
N GLU A 164 1.09 -11.30 -2.20
CA GLU A 164 0.12 -10.33 -2.69
C GLU A 164 -0.85 -10.91 -3.72
N ILE A 165 -0.32 -11.69 -4.67
CA ILE A 165 -1.13 -12.34 -5.71
C ILE A 165 -2.13 -13.32 -5.08
N GLU A 166 -1.70 -14.09 -4.08
CA GLU A 166 -2.60 -14.99 -3.34
C GLU A 166 -3.75 -14.23 -2.67
N ARG A 167 -3.45 -13.11 -1.99
CA ARG A 167 -4.49 -12.28 -1.36
C ARG A 167 -5.46 -11.67 -2.38
N ILE A 168 -4.96 -11.22 -3.53
CA ILE A 168 -5.79 -10.72 -4.63
C ILE A 168 -6.70 -11.83 -5.15
N ARG A 169 -6.16 -13.02 -5.43
CA ARG A 169 -6.95 -14.18 -5.86
C ARG A 169 -8.04 -14.50 -4.84
N LYS A 170 -7.72 -14.44 -3.55
CA LYS A 170 -8.73 -14.69 -2.51
C LYS A 170 -9.84 -13.65 -2.49
N ALA A 171 -9.51 -12.38 -2.66
CA ALA A 171 -10.52 -11.32 -2.81
C ALA A 171 -11.42 -11.57 -4.03
N VAL A 172 -10.83 -11.99 -5.16
CA VAL A 172 -11.58 -12.34 -6.39
C VAL A 172 -12.53 -13.51 -6.15
N GLU A 173 -12.05 -14.61 -5.55
CA GLU A 173 -12.89 -15.78 -5.23
C GLU A 173 -14.10 -15.42 -4.35
N ILE A 174 -13.90 -14.56 -3.35
CA ILE A 174 -14.98 -14.10 -2.47
C ILE A 174 -16.00 -13.27 -3.25
N THR A 175 -15.52 -12.34 -4.09
CA THR A 175 -16.39 -11.51 -4.94
C THR A 175 -17.22 -12.35 -5.91
N GLU A 176 -16.62 -13.33 -6.58
CA GLU A 176 -17.34 -14.27 -7.46
C GLU A 176 -18.39 -15.08 -6.70
N SER A 177 -18.07 -15.57 -5.49
CA SER A 177 -19.04 -16.27 -4.64
C SER A 177 -20.24 -15.40 -4.27
N ILE A 178 -20.03 -14.11 -3.98
CA ILE A 178 -21.11 -13.17 -3.69
C ILE A 178 -21.95 -12.92 -4.95
N TYR A 179 -21.31 -12.74 -6.12
CA TYR A 179 -22.03 -12.60 -7.38
C TYR A 179 -22.94 -13.79 -7.68
N ASP A 180 -22.45 -15.01 -7.51
CA ASP A 180 -23.23 -16.23 -7.71
C ASP A 180 -24.43 -16.28 -6.75
N GLU A 181 -24.25 -15.92 -5.48
CA GLU A 181 -25.34 -15.82 -4.50
C GLU A 181 -26.41 -14.80 -4.93
N MET A 182 -25.98 -13.63 -5.42
CA MET A 182 -26.88 -12.55 -5.82
C MET A 182 -27.64 -12.87 -7.10
N GLY A 183 -27.00 -13.55 -8.06
CA GLY A 183 -27.61 -13.98 -9.31
C GLY A 183 -28.88 -14.83 -9.13
N HIS A 184 -29.00 -15.53 -7.99
CA HIS A 184 -30.18 -16.32 -7.66
C HIS A 184 -31.26 -15.56 -6.88
N LYS A 185 -30.95 -14.38 -6.33
CA LYS A 185 -31.83 -13.63 -5.43
C LYS A 185 -32.41 -12.37 -6.07
N ILE A 186 -31.71 -11.78 -7.03
CA ILE A 186 -32.17 -10.57 -7.73
C ILE A 186 -33.37 -10.93 -8.61
N SER A 187 -34.40 -10.08 -8.57
CA SER A 187 -35.63 -10.27 -9.34
C SER A 187 -36.21 -8.95 -9.83
N ILE A 188 -37.08 -9.03 -10.84
CA ILE A 188 -37.79 -7.87 -11.40
C ILE A 188 -38.61 -7.18 -10.31
N GLY A 189 -38.51 -5.86 -10.24
CA GLY A 189 -39.27 -5.01 -9.33
C GLY A 189 -38.46 -4.54 -8.12
N MET A 190 -37.29 -5.13 -7.88
CA MET A 190 -36.35 -4.67 -6.85
C MET A 190 -35.74 -3.32 -7.22
N THR A 191 -35.51 -2.47 -6.23
CA THR A 191 -34.75 -1.22 -6.41
C THR A 191 -33.26 -1.50 -6.46
N GLU A 192 -32.49 -0.59 -7.05
CA GLU A 192 -31.02 -0.65 -6.99
C GLU A 192 -30.52 -0.64 -5.53
N LEU A 193 -31.18 0.12 -4.65
CA LEU A 193 -30.87 0.18 -3.23
C LEU A 193 -31.12 -1.17 -2.52
N GLU A 194 -32.24 -1.84 -2.79
CA GLU A 194 -32.51 -3.17 -2.23
C GLU A 194 -31.45 -4.19 -2.65
N ILE A 195 -30.99 -4.13 -3.90
CA ILE A 195 -29.94 -5.00 -4.43
C ILE A 195 -28.60 -4.66 -3.77
N TYR A 196 -28.23 -3.38 -3.70
CA TYR A 196 -27.03 -2.91 -3.00
C TYR A 196 -26.97 -3.42 -1.54
N ASP A 197 -28.06 -3.30 -0.79
CA ASP A 197 -28.15 -3.78 0.60
C ASP A 197 -28.00 -5.31 0.72
N MET A 198 -28.32 -6.06 -0.34
CA MET A 198 -28.08 -7.52 -0.36
C MET A 198 -26.59 -7.83 -0.48
N PHE A 199 -25.85 -7.11 -1.33
CA PHE A 199 -24.40 -7.28 -1.46
C PHE A 199 -23.68 -6.91 -0.16
N HIS A 200 -24.10 -5.85 0.53
CA HIS A 200 -23.53 -5.48 1.83
C HIS A 200 -23.73 -6.57 2.88
N ARG A 201 -24.93 -7.16 2.98
CA ARG A 201 -25.18 -8.31 3.86
C ARG A 201 -24.35 -9.54 3.48
N ALA A 202 -24.14 -9.78 2.19
CA ALA A 202 -23.27 -10.86 1.73
C ALA A 202 -21.81 -10.61 2.12
N MET A 203 -21.30 -9.39 1.98
CA MET A 203 -19.95 -9.02 2.46
C MET A 203 -19.80 -9.28 3.96
N GLU A 204 -20.78 -8.88 4.78
CA GLU A 204 -20.80 -9.15 6.21
C GLU A 204 -20.74 -10.66 6.51
N ASN A 205 -21.54 -11.47 5.81
CA ASN A 205 -21.54 -12.93 5.97
C ASN A 205 -20.20 -13.57 5.58
N HIS A 206 -19.51 -13.00 4.59
CA HIS A 206 -18.18 -13.42 4.16
C HIS A 206 -17.04 -12.83 5.01
N GLY A 207 -17.34 -11.94 5.96
CA GLY A 207 -16.34 -11.30 6.82
C GLY A 207 -15.39 -10.36 6.07
N VAL A 208 -15.88 -9.72 5.00
CA VAL A 208 -15.09 -8.82 4.15
C VAL A 208 -15.64 -7.39 4.15
N THR A 209 -14.84 -6.45 3.68
CA THR A 209 -15.24 -5.03 3.57
C THR A 209 -15.21 -4.56 2.12
N SER A 210 -15.77 -3.38 1.86
CA SER A 210 -15.76 -2.79 0.51
C SER A 210 -14.34 -2.53 0.00
N ALA A 211 -14.11 -2.82 -1.27
CA ALA A 211 -12.83 -2.53 -1.93
C ALA A 211 -12.56 -1.02 -2.05
N TRP A 212 -13.60 -0.20 -2.24
CA TRP A 212 -13.56 1.26 -2.25
C TRP A 212 -14.67 1.86 -1.38
N ASN A 213 -15.02 3.14 -1.57
CA ASN A 213 -16.05 3.83 -0.80
C ASN A 213 -17.34 2.99 -0.76
N PRO A 214 -17.83 2.59 0.43
CA PRO A 214 -19.02 1.76 0.55
C PRO A 214 -20.24 2.38 -0.14
N ASP A 215 -20.41 3.71 -0.11
CA ASP A 215 -21.55 4.41 -0.72
C ASP A 215 -21.69 4.17 -2.24
N HIS A 216 -20.63 3.65 -2.87
CA HIS A 216 -20.55 3.35 -4.29
C HIS A 216 -20.09 1.91 -4.57
N ASN A 217 -20.07 1.02 -3.56
CA ASN A 217 -19.64 -0.38 -3.72
C ASN A 217 -20.65 -1.36 -3.09
N PRO A 218 -21.49 -2.05 -3.88
CA PRO A 218 -21.44 -2.09 -5.35
C PRO A 218 -22.06 -0.84 -6.01
N ALA A 219 -21.63 -0.52 -7.22
CA ALA A 219 -22.48 0.23 -8.14
C ALA A 219 -23.53 -0.73 -8.71
N VAL A 220 -24.80 -0.30 -8.72
CA VAL A 220 -25.94 -1.08 -9.23
C VAL A 220 -26.75 -0.18 -10.14
N ASP A 221 -26.75 -0.47 -11.44
CA ASP A 221 -27.42 0.38 -12.43
C ASP A 221 -28.44 -0.39 -13.27
N ALA A 222 -29.72 -0.05 -13.10
CA ALA A 222 -30.82 -0.78 -13.73
C ALA A 222 -31.43 -0.01 -14.92
N GLY A 223 -31.32 -0.59 -16.11
CA GLY A 223 -31.93 -0.06 -17.33
C GLY A 223 -31.22 1.19 -17.88
N PRO A 224 -31.77 1.80 -18.93
CA PRO A 224 -31.05 2.80 -19.73
C PRO A 224 -31.04 4.21 -19.13
N ASN A 225 -31.80 4.44 -18.05
CA ASN A 225 -32.06 5.79 -17.54
C ASN A 225 -31.09 6.22 -16.44
N LYS A 226 -30.30 5.30 -15.90
CA LYS A 226 -29.27 5.64 -14.92
C LYS A 226 -28.01 6.10 -15.62
N GLU A 227 -27.45 7.21 -15.15
CA GLU A 227 -26.14 7.66 -15.62
C GLU A 227 -25.08 6.66 -15.15
N PHE A 228 -24.31 6.12 -16.10
CA PHE A 228 -23.17 5.27 -15.81
C PHE A 228 -22.05 6.09 -15.14
N GLY A 229 -21.50 5.59 -14.03
CA GLY A 229 -20.40 6.22 -13.32
C GLY A 229 -20.43 5.96 -11.81
N HIS A 230 -19.79 6.81 -11.02
CA HIS A 230 -19.73 6.69 -9.56
C HIS A 230 -21.01 7.21 -8.86
N SER A 231 -22.17 7.03 -9.49
CA SER A 231 -23.47 7.38 -8.91
C SER A 231 -23.90 6.23 -8.00
N GLY A 232 -24.20 6.53 -6.74
CA GLY A 232 -24.69 5.52 -5.78
C GLY A 232 -26.01 4.85 -6.24
N PRO A 233 -26.42 3.77 -5.56
CA PRO A 233 -27.71 3.13 -5.81
C PRO A 233 -28.87 4.11 -5.57
N THR A 234 -29.97 3.92 -6.29
CA THR A 234 -31.17 4.77 -6.17
C THR A 234 -32.44 3.94 -5.95
N GLU A 235 -33.58 4.62 -5.79
CA GLU A 235 -34.90 3.98 -5.75
C GLU A 235 -35.40 3.50 -7.14
N ASN A 236 -34.56 3.59 -8.17
CA ASN A 236 -34.90 3.09 -9.50
C ASN A 236 -35.13 1.57 -9.46
N LYS A 237 -36.25 1.13 -10.04
CA LYS A 237 -36.67 -0.28 -10.04
C LYS A 237 -36.26 -1.00 -11.31
N THR A 238 -35.77 -2.23 -11.13
CA THR A 238 -35.57 -3.19 -12.22
C THR A 238 -36.91 -3.51 -12.91
N LYS A 239 -36.88 -3.66 -14.24
CA LYS A 239 -38.05 -4.02 -15.06
C LYS A 239 -37.66 -5.10 -16.05
N ALA A 240 -38.65 -5.83 -16.54
CA ALA A 240 -38.44 -6.80 -17.62
C ALA A 240 -37.77 -6.11 -18.83
N GLY A 241 -36.68 -6.71 -19.34
CA GLY A 241 -35.91 -6.17 -20.46
C GLY A 241 -34.88 -5.08 -20.09
N HIS A 242 -34.77 -4.69 -18.82
CA HIS A 242 -33.63 -3.87 -18.38
C HIS A 242 -32.34 -4.69 -18.39
N LEU A 243 -31.25 -4.06 -18.80
CA LEU A 243 -29.90 -4.50 -18.44
C LEU A 243 -29.61 -4.12 -16.99
N LEU A 244 -28.77 -4.88 -16.32
CA LEU A 244 -28.37 -4.60 -14.94
C LEU A 244 -26.85 -4.63 -14.86
N HIS A 245 -26.26 -3.45 -14.72
CA HIS A 245 -24.82 -3.29 -14.55
C HIS A 245 -24.45 -3.41 -13.07
N PHE A 246 -23.36 -4.10 -12.81
CA PHE A 246 -22.72 -4.18 -11.50
C PHE A 246 -21.25 -3.83 -11.59
N ASP A 247 -20.80 -3.01 -10.65
CA ASP A 247 -19.39 -2.80 -10.34
C ASP A 247 -19.19 -3.11 -8.86
N PHE A 248 -18.49 -4.21 -8.56
CA PHE A 248 -18.38 -4.71 -7.19
C PHE A 248 -17.01 -5.28 -6.90
N GLY A 249 -16.50 -4.96 -5.71
CA GLY A 249 -15.26 -5.51 -5.21
C GLY A 249 -15.22 -5.62 -3.70
N VAL A 250 -14.53 -6.63 -3.20
CA VAL A 250 -14.26 -6.78 -1.76
C VAL A 250 -12.79 -6.57 -1.45
N ARG A 251 -12.52 -6.17 -0.21
CA ARG A 251 -11.19 -6.10 0.40
C ARG A 251 -10.99 -7.28 1.35
N TRP A 252 -9.92 -8.02 1.12
CA TRP A 252 -9.45 -9.11 1.96
C TRP A 252 -7.99 -8.92 2.34
N ASN A 253 -7.68 -8.89 3.64
CA ASN A 253 -6.32 -8.74 4.17
C ASN A 253 -5.48 -7.63 3.49
N GLY A 254 -6.12 -6.47 3.25
CA GLY A 254 -5.51 -5.29 2.64
C GLY A 254 -5.58 -5.22 1.11
N TYR A 255 -5.93 -6.31 0.42
CA TYR A 255 -5.98 -6.38 -1.05
C TYR A 255 -7.41 -6.40 -1.56
N CYS A 256 -7.62 -5.74 -2.71
CA CYS A 256 -8.94 -5.60 -3.31
C CYS A 256 -9.12 -6.52 -4.50
N SER A 257 -10.37 -6.85 -4.76
CA SER A 257 -10.89 -7.24 -6.06
C SER A 257 -11.75 -6.11 -6.62
N ASP A 258 -12.00 -6.16 -7.93
CA ASP A 258 -12.85 -5.23 -8.66
C ASP A 258 -13.33 -5.98 -9.90
N ILE A 259 -14.63 -6.24 -9.98
CA ILE A 259 -15.25 -7.05 -11.03
C ILE A 259 -16.50 -6.32 -11.51
N GLN A 260 -16.56 -6.07 -12.81
CA GLN A 260 -17.74 -5.51 -13.47
C GLN A 260 -18.48 -6.57 -14.29
N ARG A 261 -19.82 -6.55 -14.24
CA ARG A 261 -20.73 -7.47 -14.96
C ARG A 261 -21.97 -6.74 -15.50
N MET A 262 -22.63 -7.36 -16.47
CA MET A 262 -23.86 -6.92 -17.15
C MET A 262 -24.91 -8.04 -17.17
#